data_AF-A0A833JDW7-F1
#
_entry.id   AF-A0A833JDW7-F1
#
_cell.length_a   1.000
_cell.length_b   1.000
_cell.length_c   1.000
_cell.angle_alpha   90.00
_cell.angle_beta   90.00
_cell.angle_gamma   90.00
#
_symmetry.space_group_name_H-M   'P 1'
#
loop_
_entity.id
_entity.type
_entity.pdbx_description
1 polymer ?
#
loop_
_entity_poly.entity_id
_entity_poly.type
_entity_poly.pdbx_seq_one_letter_code
_entity_poly.pdbx_strand_id
1 'polypeptide(L)'
;MKKKYIFLFISIISISLIVIYIKNHLKNEMVINKNTPITQVTADQSVHKNEIKPEAKKEEAPVINTMEDKENTPNNLQLAEEEKTYLEKKLDLENAVERLNSNSLSKEEREQYSKIYKRISILKSYIINSKLNSVSDKLKDIEAHHKERLQQYGVSDTK
;
A
#
# COMPACT_ATOMS: atom_id res chain seq x y z
N MET A 1 1.60 -11.55 -48.40
CA MET A 1 2.52 -10.54 -47.81
C MET A 1 1.82 -9.37 -47.09
N LYS A 2 0.59 -8.96 -47.46
CA LYS A 2 -0.06 -7.76 -46.89
C LYS A 2 -0.38 -7.79 -45.37
N LYS A 3 -0.67 -8.96 -44.78
CA LYS A 3 -1.04 -9.09 -43.36
C LYS A 3 0.12 -8.81 -42.38
N LYS A 4 1.38 -8.97 -42.80
CA LYS A 4 2.55 -8.75 -41.92
C LYS A 4 2.78 -7.26 -41.62
N TYR A 5 2.44 -6.37 -42.56
CA TYR A 5 2.58 -4.92 -42.39
C TYR A 5 1.49 -4.30 -41.51
N ILE A 6 0.32 -4.94 -41.43
CA ILE A 6 -0.78 -4.49 -40.57
C ILE A 6 -0.38 -4.60 -39.09
N PHE A 7 0.29 -5.68 -38.70
CA PHE A 7 0.79 -5.86 -37.33
C PHE A 7 1.82 -4.78 -36.95
N LEU A 8 2.76 -4.48 -37.86
CA LEU A 8 3.74 -3.42 -37.65
C LEU A 8 3.08 -2.04 -37.50
N PHE A 9 2.05 -1.76 -38.29
CA PHE A 9 1.32 -0.49 -38.22
C PHE A 9 0.56 -0.33 -36.90
N ILE A 10 -0.10 -1.39 -36.42
CA ILE A 10 -0.81 -1.40 -35.13
C ILE A 10 0.20 -1.20 -33.97
N SER A 11 1.36 -1.83 -34.05
CA SER A 11 2.42 -1.68 -33.04
C SER A 11 2.93 -0.23 -32.95
N ILE A 12 3.18 0.44 -34.07
CA ILE A 12 3.63 1.84 -34.12
C ILE A 12 2.58 2.79 -33.53
N ILE A 13 1.30 2.56 -33.84
CA ILE A 13 0.19 3.37 -33.29
C ILE A 13 0.11 3.20 -31.76
N SER A 14 0.20 1.96 -31.27
CA SER A 14 0.13 1.67 -29.84
C SER A 14 1.28 2.36 -29.07
N ILE A 15 2.51 2.31 -29.59
CA ILE A 15 3.66 2.98 -28.98
C ILE A 15 3.46 4.51 -28.96
N SER A 16 2.93 5.08 -30.05
CA SER A 16 2.66 6.52 -30.15
C SER A 16 1.66 7.00 -29.09
N LEU A 17 0.61 6.22 -28.82
CA LEU A 17 -0.37 6.54 -27.78
C LEU A 17 0.24 6.52 -26.37
N ILE A 18 1.11 5.55 -26.08
CA ILE A 18 1.79 5.43 -24.78
C ILE A 18 2.70 6.65 -24.53
N VAL A 19 3.44 7.10 -25.55
CA VAL A 19 4.32 8.29 -25.44
C VAL A 19 3.52 9.57 -25.17
N ILE A 20 2.37 9.75 -25.85
CA ILE A 20 1.48 10.90 -25.62
C ILE A 20 0.92 10.87 -24.19
N TYR A 21 0.49 9.69 -23.71
CA TYR A 21 -0.03 9.51 -22.35
C TYR A 21 1.00 9.92 -21.29
N ILE A 22 2.23 9.41 -21.40
CA ILE A 22 3.32 9.74 -20.47
C ILE A 22 3.62 11.25 -20.49
N LYS A 23 3.68 11.86 -21.68
CA LYS A 23 3.98 13.29 -21.83
C LYS A 23 2.89 14.19 -21.24
N ASN A 24 1.62 13.81 -21.34
CA ASN A 24 0.53 14.54 -20.70
C ASN A 24 0.55 14.37 -19.18
N HIS A 25 0.86 13.17 -18.68
CA HIS A 25 0.97 12.93 -17.23
C HIS A 25 2.10 13.77 -16.60
N LEU A 26 3.27 13.83 -17.25
CA LEU A 26 4.42 14.63 -16.76
C LEU A 26 4.17 16.14 -16.76
N LYS A 27 3.33 16.66 -17.66
CA LYS A 27 3.00 18.10 -17.68
C LYS A 27 2.06 18.52 -16.55
N ASN A 28 1.22 17.60 -16.06
CA ASN A 28 0.28 17.90 -14.99
C ASN A 28 0.92 17.92 -13.59
N GLU A 29 2.15 17.41 -13.44
CA GLU A 29 2.89 17.38 -12.17
C GLU A 29 3.91 18.52 -11.99
N MET A 30 4.12 19.39 -12.99
CA MET A 30 5.01 20.57 -12.88
C MET A 30 4.23 21.89 -12.90
N VAL A 31 3.46 22.13 -11.83
CA VAL A 31 3.14 23.48 -11.38
C VAL A 31 3.62 23.62 -9.94
N ILE A 32 4.93 23.56 -9.75
CA ILE A 32 5.58 23.99 -8.50
C ILE A 32 5.70 25.51 -8.60
N ASN A 33 4.79 26.20 -7.90
CA ASN A 33 4.80 27.63 -7.71
C ASN A 33 6.07 28.03 -6.93
N LYS A 34 7.13 28.37 -7.66
CA LYS A 34 8.26 29.13 -7.12
C LYS A 34 7.79 30.58 -7.00
N ASN A 35 7.55 31.02 -5.77
CA ASN A 35 7.91 32.35 -5.24
C ASN A 35 6.98 32.77 -4.08
N THR A 36 7.48 32.71 -2.85
CA THR A 36 7.09 33.69 -1.82
C THR A 36 8.19 33.78 -0.75
N PRO A 37 8.69 34.99 -0.43
CA PRO A 37 9.72 35.17 0.58
C PRO A 37 9.14 34.98 1.99
N ILE A 38 9.94 34.35 2.85
CA ILE A 38 9.65 34.10 4.26
C ILE A 38 9.70 35.42 5.02
N THR A 39 8.54 35.93 5.44
CA THR A 39 8.46 36.96 6.48
C THR A 39 8.26 36.25 7.82
N GLN A 40 9.29 36.28 8.66
CA GLN A 40 9.19 35.89 10.07
C GLN A 40 8.26 36.86 10.80
N VAL A 41 7.25 36.36 11.50
CA VAL A 41 6.58 37.09 12.58
C VAL A 41 6.36 36.14 13.76
N THR A 42 7.06 36.44 14.83
CA THR A 42 6.85 35.94 16.20
C THR A 42 5.61 36.63 16.79
N ALA A 43 4.68 35.89 17.39
CA ALA A 43 3.87 36.37 18.52
C ALA A 43 2.99 35.25 19.13
N ASP A 44 3.01 35.22 20.46
CA ASP A 44 2.13 34.51 21.39
C ASP A 44 0.62 34.83 21.23
N GLN A 45 -0.20 34.06 21.98
CA GLN A 45 -1.63 34.23 22.31
C GLN A 45 -2.63 33.65 21.29
N SER A 46 -3.81 33.15 21.67
CA SER A 46 -4.40 32.69 22.93
C SER A 46 -5.67 31.90 22.55
N VAL A 47 -6.14 31.07 23.46
CA VAL A 47 -7.33 30.22 23.34
C VAL A 47 -8.59 31.03 23.02
N HIS A 48 -9.32 30.64 21.97
CA HIS A 48 -10.77 30.89 21.94
C HIS A 48 -11.57 29.72 21.37
N LYS A 49 -12.54 29.33 22.21
CA LYS A 49 -13.52 28.27 22.07
C LYS A 49 -14.65 28.81 21.19
N ASN A 50 -15.07 28.07 20.16
CA ASN A 50 -16.37 28.29 19.54
C ASN A 50 -17.03 26.94 19.23
N GLU A 51 -18.11 26.69 19.95
CA GLU A 51 -19.14 25.70 19.63
C GLU A 51 -19.99 26.23 18.46
N ILE A 52 -20.28 25.39 17.46
CA ILE A 52 -21.57 25.30 16.75
C ILE A 52 -21.67 23.86 16.19
N LYS A 53 -22.83 23.26 16.43
CA LYS A 53 -23.29 21.88 16.14
C LYS A 53 -24.14 21.88 14.84
N PRO A 54 -24.69 20.74 14.38
CA PRO A 54 -24.12 19.61 13.64
C PRO A 54 -24.68 19.47 12.20
N GLU A 55 -24.31 18.34 11.56
CA GLU A 55 -25.13 17.53 10.64
C GLU A 55 -24.69 17.46 9.17
N ALA A 56 -23.77 16.53 8.89
CA ALA A 56 -23.76 15.78 7.65
C ALA A 56 -23.58 14.31 8.03
N LYS A 57 -24.52 13.46 7.58
CA LYS A 57 -24.52 12.00 7.80
C LYS A 57 -23.14 11.43 7.47
N LYS A 58 -22.42 11.03 8.52
CA LYS A 58 -21.28 10.13 8.38
C LYS A 58 -21.87 8.75 8.09
N GLU A 59 -21.54 8.19 6.94
CA GLU A 59 -21.53 6.73 6.81
C GLU A 59 -20.73 6.20 8.00
N GLU A 60 -21.37 5.38 8.82
CA GLU A 60 -20.75 4.71 9.94
C GLU A 60 -19.71 3.73 9.37
N ALA A 61 -18.50 4.24 9.16
CA ALA A 61 -17.32 3.40 9.17
C ALA A 61 -17.30 2.68 10.53
N PRO A 62 -17.01 1.37 10.57
CA PRO A 62 -16.94 0.65 11.82
C PRO A 62 -15.97 1.38 12.74
N VAL A 63 -16.47 1.75 13.92
CA VAL A 63 -15.69 2.36 15.00
C VAL A 63 -14.64 1.35 15.43
N ILE A 64 -13.49 1.38 14.78
CA ILE A 64 -12.30 0.70 15.29
C ILE A 64 -11.79 1.59 16.41
N ASN A 65 -12.21 1.22 17.63
CA ASN A 65 -11.70 1.73 18.89
C ASN A 65 -10.19 1.97 18.77
N THR A 66 -9.78 3.12 19.32
CA THR A 66 -8.44 3.42 19.85
C THR A 66 -7.45 2.29 19.61
N MET A 67 -6.53 2.50 18.66
CA MET A 67 -5.35 1.65 18.49
C MET A 67 -4.53 1.71 19.79
N GLU A 68 -4.93 0.91 20.79
CA GLU A 68 -4.06 0.48 21.86
C GLU A 68 -2.87 -0.21 21.20
N ASP A 69 -1.67 0.13 21.66
CA ASP A 69 -0.36 -0.33 21.21
C ASP A 69 -0.11 -1.82 21.57
N LYS A 70 -1.15 -2.65 21.47
CA LYS A 70 -0.99 -4.10 21.52
C LYS A 70 -0.42 -4.50 20.18
N GLU A 71 0.82 -4.96 20.22
CA GLU A 71 1.50 -5.77 19.20
C GLU A 71 0.72 -7.08 18.96
N ASN A 72 -0.52 -6.96 18.52
CA ASN A 72 -1.42 -8.09 18.39
C ASN A 72 -1.16 -8.70 17.02
N THR A 73 -0.39 -9.78 17.02
CA THR A 73 -0.16 -10.60 15.82
C THR A 73 -1.51 -10.96 15.19
N PRO A 74 -1.67 -10.85 13.86
CA PRO A 74 -2.95 -11.14 13.21
C PRO A 74 -3.43 -12.57 13.48
N ASN A 75 -4.74 -12.75 13.69
CA ASN A 75 -5.33 -14.05 14.02
C ASN A 75 -5.29 -15.03 12.84
N ASN A 76 -5.41 -14.53 11.60
CA ASN A 76 -5.32 -15.36 10.40
C ASN A 76 -4.85 -14.54 9.18
N LEU A 77 -4.43 -15.25 8.13
CA LEU A 77 -3.88 -14.65 6.90
C LEU A 77 -4.90 -13.75 6.17
N GLN A 78 -6.16 -14.18 6.09
CA GLN A 78 -7.19 -13.43 5.36
C GLN A 78 -7.49 -12.09 6.03
N LEU A 79 -7.71 -12.08 7.34
CA LEU A 79 -7.93 -10.86 8.12
C LEU A 79 -6.71 -9.93 8.05
N ALA A 80 -5.50 -10.50 8.04
CA ALA A 80 -4.29 -9.70 7.88
C ALA A 80 -4.24 -9.00 6.50
N GLU A 81 -4.64 -9.68 5.43
CA GLU A 81 -4.71 -9.12 4.08
C GLU A 81 -5.81 -8.05 3.95
N GLU A 82 -6.98 -8.31 4.53
CA GLU A 82 -8.11 -7.36 4.57
C GLU A 82 -7.73 -6.09 5.35
N GLU A 83 -7.17 -6.24 6.56
CA GLU A 83 -6.72 -5.11 7.39
C GLU A 83 -5.64 -4.31 6.67
N LYS A 84 -4.63 -4.98 6.09
CA LYS A 84 -3.55 -4.32 5.34
C LYS A 84 -4.11 -3.48 4.19
N THR A 85 -5.04 -4.05 3.42
CA THR A 85 -5.66 -3.39 2.27
C THR A 85 -6.51 -2.21 2.71
N TYR A 86 -7.26 -2.34 3.81
CA TYR A 86 -8.04 -1.24 4.37
C TYR A 86 -7.14 -0.07 4.79
N LEU A 87 -6.05 -0.34 5.51
CA LEU A 87 -5.13 0.69 5.98
C LEU A 87 -4.39 1.38 4.82
N GLU A 88 -3.96 0.63 3.80
CA GLU A 88 -3.36 1.21 2.58
C GLU A 88 -4.35 2.15 1.88
N LYS A 89 -5.59 1.70 1.65
CA LYS A 89 -6.64 2.54 1.05
C LYS A 89 -6.95 3.77 1.87
N LYS A 90 -6.94 3.67 3.20
CA LYS A 90 -7.15 4.82 4.09
C LYS A 90 -6.06 5.86 3.90
N LEU A 91 -4.80 5.45 3.86
CA LEU A 91 -3.66 6.36 3.64
C LEU A 91 -3.74 7.04 2.27
N ASP A 92 -4.14 6.30 1.24
CA ASP A 92 -4.30 6.83 -0.11
C ASP A 92 -5.44 7.86 -0.18
N LEU A 93 -6.60 7.53 0.42
CA LEU A 93 -7.77 8.42 0.45
C LEU A 93 -7.49 9.72 1.22
N GLU A 94 -6.72 9.64 2.30
CA GLU A 94 -6.32 10.80 3.08
C GLU A 94 -5.11 11.54 2.49
N ASN A 95 -4.55 11.04 1.39
CA ASN A 95 -3.34 11.56 0.76
C ASN A 95 -2.20 11.75 1.78
N ALA A 96 -2.02 10.74 2.63
CA ALA A 96 -1.19 10.83 3.84
C ALA A 96 0.27 11.18 3.52
N VAL A 97 0.80 10.70 2.38
CA VAL A 97 2.17 10.98 1.94
C VAL A 97 2.38 12.46 1.67
N GLU A 98 1.49 13.09 0.89
CA GLU A 98 1.61 14.52 0.59
C GLU A 98 1.41 15.36 1.85
N ARG A 99 0.45 14.99 2.71
CA ARG A 99 0.21 15.68 3.98
C ARG A 99 1.40 15.57 4.96
N LEU A 100 2.07 14.43 5.00
CA LEU A 100 3.29 14.25 5.81
C LEU A 100 4.44 15.11 5.29
N ASN A 101 4.56 15.24 3.96
CA ASN A 101 5.61 16.02 3.32
C ASN A 101 5.37 17.54 3.35
N SER A 102 4.11 17.98 3.36
CA SER A 102 3.74 19.41 3.38
C SER A 102 3.91 20.06 4.76
N ASN A 103 4.28 19.31 5.80
CA ASN A 103 4.38 19.75 7.19
C ASN A 103 3.11 20.40 7.78
N SER A 104 1.95 20.26 7.12
CA SER A 104 0.69 20.87 7.53
C SER A 104 -0.09 20.05 8.56
N LEU A 105 0.49 18.97 9.08
CA LEU A 105 -0.13 18.06 10.03
C LEU A 105 0.22 18.41 11.47
N SER A 106 -0.76 18.26 12.36
CA SER A 106 -0.52 18.31 13.80
C SER A 106 0.38 17.16 14.26
N LYS A 107 0.95 17.27 15.47
CA LYS A 107 1.78 16.21 16.05
C LYS A 107 0.98 14.90 16.21
N GLU A 108 -0.28 15.03 16.61
CA GLU A 108 -1.20 13.92 16.81
C GLU A 108 -1.50 13.20 15.50
N GLU A 109 -1.76 13.94 14.41
CA GLU A 109 -2.00 13.34 13.09
C GLU A 109 -0.77 12.60 12.57
N ARG A 110 0.43 13.17 12.76
CA ARG A 110 1.69 12.48 12.41
C ARG A 110 1.86 11.18 13.20
N GLU A 111 1.52 11.19 14.48
CA GLU A 111 1.59 9.99 15.32
C GLU A 111 0.59 8.93 14.85
N GLN A 112 -0.63 9.32 14.46
CA GLN A 112 -1.61 8.41 13.89
C GLN A 112 -1.12 7.76 12.60
N TYR A 113 -0.57 8.55 11.66
CA TYR A 113 0.00 7.98 10.43
C TYR A 113 1.17 7.05 10.72
N SER A 114 2.05 7.41 11.66
CA SER A 114 3.16 6.56 12.10
C SER A 114 2.66 5.20 12.62
N LYS A 115 1.60 5.19 13.45
CA LYS A 115 0.97 3.97 13.95
C LYS A 115 0.40 3.11 12.81
N ILE A 116 -0.27 3.74 11.84
CA ILE A 116 -0.80 3.03 10.66
C ILE A 116 0.34 2.39 9.85
N TYR A 117 1.40 3.12 9.54
CA TYR A 117 2.55 2.57 8.81
C TYR A 117 3.25 1.43 9.57
N LYS A 118 3.45 1.59 10.88
CA LYS A 118 3.99 0.52 11.74
C LYS A 118 3.12 -0.72 11.67
N ARG A 119 1.79 -0.57 11.76
CA ARG A 119 0.84 -1.67 11.65
C ARG A 119 0.90 -2.36 10.29
N ILE A 120 0.92 -1.61 9.19
CA ILE A 120 1.06 -2.16 7.83
C ILE A 120 2.36 -2.99 7.71
N SER A 121 3.46 -2.52 8.29
CA SER A 121 4.73 -3.24 8.29
C SER A 121 4.63 -4.60 9.00
N ILE A 122 3.98 -4.64 10.17
CA ILE A 122 3.73 -5.89 10.92
C ILE A 122 2.87 -6.85 10.09
N LEU A 123 1.79 -6.34 9.49
CA LEU A 123 0.89 -7.12 8.64
C LEU A 123 1.62 -7.72 7.43
N LYS A 124 2.45 -6.94 6.74
CA LYS A 124 3.25 -7.40 5.60
C LYS A 124 4.21 -8.52 6.01
N SER A 125 4.92 -8.34 7.12
CA SER A 125 5.83 -9.36 7.66
C SER A 125 5.09 -10.68 7.95
N TYR A 126 3.95 -10.60 8.64
CA TYR A 126 3.11 -11.77 8.93
C TYR A 126 2.65 -12.48 7.65
N ILE A 127 2.07 -11.74 6.69
CA ILE A 127 1.58 -12.28 5.42
C ILE A 127 2.68 -13.01 4.66
N ILE A 128 3.87 -12.41 4.57
CA ILE A 128 5.02 -13.01 3.88
C ILE A 128 5.43 -14.31 4.57
N ASN A 129 5.60 -14.29 5.89
CA ASN A 129 6.01 -15.47 6.66
C ASN A 129 4.98 -16.61 6.53
N SER A 130 3.69 -16.32 6.62
CA SER A 130 2.63 -17.31 6.43
C SER A 130 2.66 -17.92 5.03
N LYS A 131 2.84 -17.11 3.98
CA LYS A 131 2.92 -17.59 2.60
C LYS A 131 4.17 -18.44 2.37
N LEU A 132 5.31 -18.03 2.91
CA LEU A 132 6.56 -18.77 2.81
C LEU A 132 6.47 -20.14 3.48
N ASN A 133 5.89 -20.20 4.68
CA ASN A 133 5.66 -21.47 5.37
C ASN A 133 4.74 -22.39 4.56
N SER A 134 3.65 -21.86 4.01
CA SER A 134 2.76 -22.65 3.15
C SER A 134 3.44 -23.21 1.90
N VAL A 135 4.34 -22.44 1.28
CA VAL A 135 5.13 -22.91 0.13
C VAL A 135 6.14 -23.97 0.55
N SER A 136 6.82 -23.77 1.69
CA SER A 136 7.78 -24.72 2.26
C SER A 136 7.13 -26.08 2.54
N ASP A 137 5.92 -26.08 3.12
CA ASP A 137 5.21 -27.33 3.41
C ASP A 137 4.76 -28.03 2.12
N LYS A 138 4.24 -27.29 1.14
CA LYS A 138 3.92 -27.85 -0.18
C LYS A 138 5.14 -28.44 -0.89
N LEU A 139 6.30 -27.82 -0.75
CA LEU A 139 7.53 -28.33 -1.34
C LEU A 139 7.93 -29.67 -0.72
N LYS A 140 7.86 -29.79 0.61
CA LYS A 140 8.11 -31.06 1.31
C LYS A 140 7.17 -32.16 0.85
N ASP A 141 5.89 -31.84 0.65
CA ASP A 141 4.91 -32.82 0.15
C ASP A 141 5.25 -33.29 -1.27
N ILE A 142 5.66 -32.37 -2.14
CA ILE A 142 6.08 -32.68 -3.51
C ILE A 142 7.36 -33.53 -3.50
N GLU A 143 8.35 -33.17 -2.70
CA GLU A 143 9.59 -33.94 -2.55
C GLU A 143 9.34 -35.34 -2.01
N ALA A 144 8.45 -35.48 -1.01
CA ALA A 144 8.06 -36.77 -0.45
C ALA A 144 7.38 -37.65 -1.51
N HIS A 145 6.41 -37.11 -2.27
CA HIS A 145 5.76 -37.84 -3.35
C HIS A 145 6.72 -38.19 -4.50
N HIS A 146 7.65 -37.30 -4.82
CA HIS A 146 8.66 -37.58 -5.84
C HIS A 146 9.56 -38.75 -5.42
N LYS A 147 10.04 -38.73 -4.17
CA LYS A 147 10.84 -39.79 -3.59
C LYS A 147 10.10 -41.14 -3.55
N GLU A 148 8.83 -41.12 -3.17
CA GLU A 148 7.98 -42.31 -3.18
C GLU A 148 7.89 -42.92 -4.60
N ARG A 149 7.66 -42.09 -5.63
CA ARG A 149 7.63 -42.56 -7.02
C ARG A 149 8.98 -43.11 -7.47
N LEU A 150 10.09 -42.44 -7.15
CA LEU A 150 11.43 -42.94 -7.50
C LEU A 150 11.68 -44.33 -6.89
N GLN A 151 11.30 -44.53 -5.63
CA GLN A 151 11.38 -45.85 -4.98
C GLN A 151 10.52 -46.90 -5.69
N GLN A 152 9.31 -46.56 -6.12
CA GLN A 152 8.46 -47.48 -6.90
C GLN A 152 9.08 -47.89 -8.23
N TYR A 153 9.91 -47.03 -8.85
CA TYR A 153 10.68 -47.33 -10.06
C TYR A 153 12.04 -47.97 -9.79
N GLY A 154 12.36 -48.33 -8.54
CA GLY A 154 13.63 -48.96 -8.16
C GLY A 154 14.81 -47.98 -8.15
N VAL A 155 14.56 -46.68 -8.23
CA VAL A 155 15.58 -45.65 -8.09
C VAL A 155 15.66 -45.29 -6.61
N SER A 156 16.68 -45.83 -5.93
CA SER A 156 16.99 -45.45 -4.56
C SER A 156 17.82 -44.17 -4.53
N ASP A 157 17.45 -43.24 -3.64
CA ASP A 157 18.30 -42.10 -3.29
C ASP A 157 19.64 -42.63 -2.74
N THR A 158 20.65 -42.73 -3.59
CA THR A 158 22.04 -42.86 -3.14
C THR A 158 22.44 -41.52 -2.54
N LYS A 159 22.52 -41.49 -1.21
CA LYS A 159 23.13 -40.39 -0.44
C LYS A 159 24.57 -40.14 -0.87
#